data_AF-A0A359D7I6-F1
#
_entry.id   AF-A0A359D7I6-F1
#
_cell.length_a   1.000
_cell.length_b   1.000
_cell.length_c   1.000
_cell.angle_alpha   90.00
_cell.angle_beta   90.00
_cell.angle_gamma   90.00
#
_symmetry.space_group_name_H-M   'P 1'
#
loop_
_entity.id
_entity.type
_entity.pdbx_description
1 polymer ?
#
loop_
_entity_poly.entity_id
_entity_poly.type
_entity_poly.pdbx_seq_one_letter_code
_entity_poly.pdbx_strand_id
1 'polypeptide(L)'
;MHTDTTRENPQAQAPQAADASQELSATAPGQLRVIKRNGTVVPYTDDKITVAITKAFLAVEGGTAAASSRIHETVARLTEQVSATFKRRMPSGGTIHIEEIQDQVELALMRSGEQKVARDYVIYRESRSQARKTGAADIAQPHPSIRVTHLDGTVAPLDMGRLNTIVTEACEGLAEVDGELIQKETLKNLYDGVAQSDVSTALVMTARTLVEREPNYSYVTARLLMDNIRAEGLGFLGVATSATHHEMSELYAKALPAYIAKGIEFELLNPVLASFDLEKLGKAINHERDQQFTYLGLQTLYDRYFIHKDGIRFELPQVFFMRVAMGLAIEEKQKEERAIEFYNLLSSFDYMASTPTLFNAGTLR
;
A
#
# COMPACT_ATOMS: atom_id res chain seq x y z
N MET A 1 -27.42 -19.85 65.81
CA MET A 1 -28.19 -20.02 64.56
C MET A 1 -27.44 -19.28 63.48
N HIS A 2 -26.90 -20.04 62.53
CA HIS A 2 -26.21 -19.57 61.33
C HIS A 2 -27.18 -18.84 60.39
N THR A 3 -26.71 -17.78 59.73
CA THR A 3 -27.36 -17.25 58.52
C THR A 3 -26.35 -17.30 57.38
N ASP A 4 -26.45 -18.38 56.62
CA ASP A 4 -25.89 -18.54 55.28
C ASP A 4 -26.58 -17.59 54.30
N THR A 5 -25.81 -16.86 53.51
CA THR A 5 -26.26 -16.31 52.22
C THR A 5 -25.17 -16.55 51.18
N THR A 6 -25.31 -17.67 50.48
CA THR A 6 -24.62 -18.04 49.25
C THR A 6 -24.91 -17.03 48.14
N ARG A 7 -23.86 -16.46 47.54
CA ARG A 7 -23.91 -15.79 46.23
C ARG A 7 -23.47 -16.78 45.14
N GLU A 8 -24.38 -17.10 44.24
CA GLU A 8 -24.10 -17.81 42.99
C GLU A 8 -23.27 -16.90 42.05
N ASN A 9 -22.23 -17.47 41.44
CA ASN A 9 -21.40 -16.85 40.42
C ASN A 9 -21.63 -17.60 39.10
N PRO A 10 -21.88 -16.94 37.95
CA PRO A 10 -22.12 -17.64 36.69
C PRO A 10 -20.83 -18.29 36.17
N GLN A 11 -20.93 -19.56 35.79
CA GLN A 11 -19.86 -20.35 35.18
C GLN A 11 -19.36 -19.71 33.88
N ALA A 12 -18.10 -19.25 33.88
CA ALA A 12 -17.35 -19.01 32.66
C ALA A 12 -16.99 -20.37 32.05
N GLN A 13 -17.39 -20.58 30.79
CA GLN A 13 -17.00 -21.75 29.99
C GLN A 13 -15.47 -21.76 29.82
N ALA A 14 -14.81 -22.82 30.29
CA ALA A 14 -13.41 -23.07 30.03
C ALA A 14 -13.20 -23.31 28.52
N PRO A 15 -12.17 -22.71 27.89
CA PRO A 15 -11.84 -22.99 26.50
C PRO A 15 -11.49 -24.46 26.31
N GLN A 16 -12.03 -25.05 25.25
CA GLN A 16 -11.93 -26.46 24.90
C GLN A 16 -10.46 -26.90 24.77
N ALA A 17 -10.04 -27.90 25.55
CA ALA A 17 -8.70 -28.50 25.55
C ALA A 17 -8.26 -29.15 24.21
N ALA A 18 -9.12 -29.15 23.19
CA ALA A 18 -8.84 -29.68 21.86
C ALA A 18 -7.98 -28.74 21.00
N ASP A 19 -8.02 -27.42 21.22
CA ASP A 19 -7.23 -26.45 20.44
C ASP A 19 -5.78 -26.34 20.95
N ALA A 20 -5.60 -26.35 22.28
CA ALA A 20 -4.27 -26.29 22.90
C ALA A 20 -3.41 -27.53 22.59
N SER A 21 -4.03 -28.69 22.33
CA SER A 21 -3.32 -29.92 21.98
C SER A 21 -2.76 -29.90 20.54
N GLN A 22 -3.34 -29.10 19.63
CA GLN A 22 -2.76 -28.88 18.30
C GLN A 22 -1.54 -27.96 18.35
N GLU A 23 -1.57 -26.89 19.15
CA GLU A 23 -0.45 -25.96 19.30
C GLU A 23 0.78 -26.60 19.98
N LEU A 24 0.58 -27.49 20.96
CA LEU A 24 1.66 -28.21 21.65
C LEU A 24 2.26 -29.35 20.81
N SER A 25 1.53 -29.87 19.81
CA SER A 25 2.07 -30.85 18.84
C SER A 25 2.96 -30.19 17.77
N ALA A 26 2.88 -28.87 17.62
CA ALA A 26 3.57 -28.11 16.59
C ALA A 26 5.07 -27.88 16.85
N THR A 27 5.66 -28.46 17.91
CA THR A 27 7.08 -28.32 18.27
C THR A 27 7.85 -29.65 18.37
N ALA A 28 7.23 -30.80 18.05
CA ALA A 28 7.90 -32.11 18.11
C ALA A 28 9.07 -32.25 17.08
N PRO A 29 10.25 -32.74 17.49
CA PRO A 29 11.41 -32.95 16.60
C PRO A 29 11.16 -34.11 15.62
N GLY A 30 11.66 -33.97 14.37
CA GLY A 30 11.58 -35.03 13.33
C GLY A 30 10.54 -34.83 12.23
N GLN A 31 9.76 -33.74 12.23
CA GLN A 31 8.71 -33.49 11.22
C GLN A 31 9.04 -32.30 10.30
N LEU A 32 8.61 -32.39 9.04
CA LEU A 32 8.67 -31.29 8.08
C LEU A 32 7.51 -30.30 8.30
N ARG A 33 7.80 -29.01 8.25
CA ARG A 33 6.83 -27.92 8.41
C ARG A 33 6.98 -26.90 7.30
N VAL A 34 5.88 -26.23 6.98
CA VAL A 34 5.83 -25.22 5.93
C VAL A 34 5.54 -23.86 6.53
N ILE A 35 6.41 -22.89 6.28
CA ILE A 35 6.19 -21.49 6.58
C ILE A 35 5.35 -20.90 5.43
N LYS A 36 4.09 -20.56 5.74
CA LYS A 36 3.20 -19.88 4.78
C LYS A 36 3.63 -18.43 4.58
N ARG A 37 3.16 -17.81 3.49
CA ARG A 37 3.46 -16.41 3.12
C ARG A 37 3.08 -15.38 4.19
N ASN A 38 2.17 -15.72 5.11
CA ASN A 38 1.74 -14.87 6.24
C ASN A 38 2.52 -15.15 7.55
N GLY A 39 3.62 -15.90 7.49
CA GLY A 39 4.43 -16.26 8.66
C GLY A 39 3.91 -17.43 9.50
N THR A 40 2.69 -17.91 9.24
CA THR A 40 2.14 -19.07 9.99
C THR A 40 2.85 -20.37 9.60
N VAL A 41 3.15 -21.21 10.59
CA VAL A 41 3.79 -22.51 10.40
C VAL A 41 2.72 -23.59 10.42
N VAL A 42 2.70 -24.43 9.39
CA VAL A 42 1.78 -25.58 9.30
C VAL A 42 2.52 -26.89 9.05
N PRO A 43 1.93 -28.05 9.41
CA PRO A 43 2.49 -29.35 9.04
C PRO A 43 2.60 -29.51 7.52
N TYR A 44 3.70 -30.11 7.07
CA TYR A 44 3.86 -30.50 5.66
C TYR A 44 2.88 -31.63 5.31
N THR A 45 2.11 -31.46 4.23
CA THR A 45 1.13 -32.45 3.77
C THR A 45 1.19 -32.59 2.25
N ASP A 46 1.37 -33.83 1.77
CA ASP A 46 1.44 -34.16 0.35
C ASP A 46 0.15 -33.78 -0.39
N ASP A 47 -1.00 -33.88 0.29
CA ASP A 47 -2.32 -33.56 -0.25
C ASP A 47 -2.40 -32.15 -0.86
N LYS A 48 -1.70 -31.17 -0.27
CA LYS A 48 -1.71 -29.79 -0.77
C LYS A 48 -0.96 -29.65 -2.09
N ILE A 49 0.13 -30.41 -2.27
CA ILE A 49 0.90 -30.47 -3.51
C ILE A 49 0.08 -31.19 -4.58
N THR A 50 -0.48 -32.35 -4.24
CA THR A 50 -1.37 -33.12 -5.13
C THR A 50 -2.50 -32.25 -5.66
N VAL A 51 -3.22 -31.54 -4.80
CA VAL A 51 -4.33 -30.65 -5.22
C VAL A 51 -3.84 -29.52 -6.12
N ALA A 52 -2.67 -28.94 -5.85
CA ALA A 52 -2.12 -27.85 -6.66
C ALA A 52 -1.75 -28.33 -8.07
N ILE A 53 -1.09 -29.48 -8.18
CA ILE A 53 -0.72 -30.08 -9.47
C ILE A 53 -1.98 -30.52 -10.24
N THR A 54 -2.96 -31.16 -9.58
CA THR A 54 -4.22 -31.55 -10.23
C THR A 54 -4.96 -30.34 -10.83
N LYS A 55 -5.01 -29.21 -10.11
CA LYS A 55 -5.62 -27.98 -10.64
C LYS A 55 -4.91 -27.47 -11.89
N ALA A 56 -3.58 -27.60 -11.95
CA ALA A 56 -2.80 -27.23 -13.12
C ALA A 56 -3.18 -28.09 -14.34
N PHE A 57 -3.27 -29.40 -14.17
CA PHE A 57 -3.69 -30.31 -15.24
C PHE A 57 -5.14 -30.03 -15.71
N LEU A 58 -6.06 -29.79 -14.78
CA LEU A 58 -7.45 -29.47 -15.11
C LEU A 58 -7.61 -28.15 -15.86
N ALA A 59 -6.75 -27.17 -15.59
CA ALA A 59 -6.77 -25.89 -16.30
C ALA A 59 -6.41 -26.04 -17.79
N VAL A 60 -5.52 -26.99 -18.13
CA VAL A 60 -5.07 -27.24 -19.51
C VAL A 60 -5.96 -28.25 -20.24
N GLU A 61 -6.33 -29.34 -19.60
CA GLU A 61 -7.04 -30.47 -20.23
C GLU A 61 -8.58 -30.40 -20.09
N GLY A 62 -9.11 -29.46 -19.31
CA GLY A 62 -10.54 -29.25 -19.10
C GLY A 62 -11.19 -30.23 -18.10
N GLY A 63 -12.47 -30.01 -17.79
CA GLY A 63 -13.18 -30.73 -16.71
C GLY A 63 -13.37 -32.24 -16.92
N THR A 64 -13.33 -32.72 -18.17
CA THR A 64 -13.38 -34.15 -18.51
C THR A 64 -12.15 -34.94 -18.03
N ALA A 65 -11.06 -34.24 -17.73
CA ALA A 65 -9.82 -34.83 -17.23
C ALA A 65 -9.88 -35.18 -15.72
N ALA A 66 -10.91 -34.72 -14.98
CA ALA A 66 -11.02 -34.94 -13.54
C ALA A 66 -11.13 -36.40 -13.11
N ALA A 67 -11.66 -37.27 -13.98
CA ALA A 67 -11.77 -38.71 -13.75
C ALA A 67 -10.65 -39.53 -14.44
N SER A 68 -9.66 -38.88 -15.06
CA SER A 68 -8.61 -39.55 -15.83
C SER A 68 -7.60 -40.24 -14.91
N SER A 69 -7.51 -41.58 -14.97
CA SER A 69 -6.52 -42.37 -14.22
C SER A 69 -5.08 -41.95 -14.52
N ARG A 70 -4.79 -41.63 -15.79
CA ARG A 70 -3.47 -41.13 -16.24
C ARG A 70 -3.02 -39.89 -15.47
N ILE A 71 -3.94 -38.94 -15.23
CA ILE A 71 -3.61 -37.70 -14.53
C ILE A 71 -3.38 -37.99 -13.06
N HIS A 72 -4.22 -38.79 -12.42
CA HIS A 72 -4.04 -39.18 -11.01
C HIS A 72 -2.69 -39.88 -10.77
N GLU A 73 -2.31 -40.82 -11.64
CA GLU A 73 -1.01 -41.49 -11.59
C GLU A 73 0.16 -40.51 -11.79
N THR A 74 0.04 -39.60 -12.76
CA THR A 74 1.08 -38.61 -13.05
C THR A 74 1.26 -37.62 -11.90
N VAL A 75 0.15 -37.10 -11.35
CA VAL A 75 0.15 -36.21 -10.19
C VAL A 75 0.77 -36.91 -8.98
N ALA A 76 0.35 -38.15 -8.67
CA ALA A 76 0.89 -38.90 -7.53
C ALA A 76 2.42 -39.06 -7.65
N ARG A 77 2.92 -39.42 -8.84
CA ARG A 77 4.35 -39.54 -9.11
C ARG A 77 5.09 -38.21 -8.94
N LEU A 78 4.53 -37.10 -9.42
CA LEU A 78 5.15 -35.77 -9.28
C LEU A 78 5.18 -35.31 -7.81
N THR A 79 4.08 -35.50 -7.08
CA THR A 79 4.01 -35.21 -5.64
C THR A 79 5.07 -36.02 -4.89
N GLU A 80 5.20 -37.32 -5.18
CA GLU A 80 6.21 -38.17 -4.55
C GLU A 80 7.64 -37.67 -4.82
N GLN A 81 7.96 -37.25 -6.05
CA GLN A 81 9.27 -36.70 -6.41
C GLN A 81 9.60 -35.41 -5.64
N VAL A 82 8.62 -34.51 -5.52
CA VAL A 82 8.77 -33.26 -4.76
C VAL A 82 9.00 -33.58 -3.28
N SER A 83 8.17 -34.45 -2.68
CA SER A 83 8.28 -34.84 -1.28
C SER A 83 9.57 -35.59 -0.96
N ALA A 84 10.04 -36.46 -1.87
CA ALA A 84 11.32 -37.16 -1.74
C ALA A 84 12.51 -36.19 -1.73
N THR A 85 12.43 -35.10 -2.51
CA THR A 85 13.48 -34.08 -2.56
C THR A 85 13.65 -33.39 -1.20
N PHE A 86 12.55 -33.02 -0.55
CA PHE A 86 12.59 -32.39 0.78
C PHE A 86 13.00 -33.37 1.88
N LYS A 87 12.48 -34.61 1.86
CA LYS A 87 12.90 -35.66 2.81
C LYS A 87 14.39 -35.99 2.72
N ARG A 88 14.97 -35.97 1.52
CA ARG A 88 16.41 -36.21 1.31
C ARG A 88 17.29 -35.06 1.80
N ARG A 89 16.84 -33.81 1.63
CA ARG A 89 17.58 -32.61 2.08
C ARG A 89 17.50 -32.41 3.59
N MET A 90 16.42 -32.85 4.23
CA MET A 90 16.16 -32.65 5.65
C MET A 90 15.74 -33.95 6.35
N PRO A 91 16.68 -34.90 6.57
CA PRO A 91 16.38 -36.22 7.14
C PRO A 91 15.91 -36.15 8.60
N SER A 92 16.26 -35.10 9.34
CA SER A 92 15.88 -34.88 10.75
C SER A 92 14.64 -33.99 10.91
N GLY A 93 13.92 -33.68 9.82
CA GLY A 93 12.86 -32.66 9.78
C GLY A 93 13.41 -31.25 9.61
N GLY A 94 12.51 -30.26 9.55
CA GLY A 94 12.87 -28.87 9.28
C GLY A 94 11.70 -28.01 8.83
N THR A 95 11.94 -26.70 8.71
CA THR A 95 10.98 -25.72 8.19
C THR A 95 11.37 -25.31 6.77
N ILE A 96 10.43 -25.38 5.84
CA ILE A 96 10.61 -24.95 4.44
C ILE A 96 9.66 -23.81 4.10
N HIS A 97 10.12 -22.86 3.30
CA HIS A 97 9.25 -21.80 2.80
C HIS A 97 8.31 -22.32 1.71
N ILE A 98 7.08 -21.81 1.67
CA ILE A 98 6.09 -22.22 0.66
C ILE A 98 6.53 -21.91 -0.78
N GLU A 99 7.38 -20.90 -1.01
CA GLU A 99 7.97 -20.64 -2.34
C GLU A 99 8.91 -21.76 -2.78
N GLU A 100 9.71 -22.32 -1.88
CA GLU A 100 10.60 -23.44 -2.22
C GLU A 100 9.83 -24.67 -2.69
N ILE A 101 8.65 -24.93 -2.10
CA ILE A 101 7.75 -26.01 -2.54
C ILE A 101 7.24 -25.73 -3.95
N GLN A 102 6.85 -24.48 -4.25
CA GLN A 102 6.37 -24.11 -5.58
C GLN A 102 7.47 -24.24 -6.64
N ASP A 103 8.69 -23.79 -6.34
CA ASP A 103 9.83 -23.93 -7.24
C ASP A 103 10.15 -25.41 -7.51
N GLN A 104 10.03 -26.29 -6.51
CA GLN A 104 10.20 -27.73 -6.72
C GLN A 104 9.07 -28.35 -7.56
N VAL A 105 7.82 -27.89 -7.39
CA VAL A 105 6.69 -28.34 -8.22
C VAL A 105 6.89 -27.94 -9.68
N GLU A 106 7.32 -26.71 -9.94
CA GLU A 106 7.63 -26.24 -11.29
C GLU A 106 8.75 -27.05 -11.93
N LEU A 107 9.84 -27.27 -11.18
CA LEU A 107 10.96 -28.07 -11.67
C LEU A 107 10.53 -29.50 -12.00
N ALA A 108 9.65 -30.11 -11.19
CA ALA A 108 9.12 -31.44 -11.44
C ALA A 108 8.24 -31.49 -12.71
N LEU A 109 7.36 -30.50 -12.89
CA LEU A 109 6.52 -30.36 -14.09
C LEU A 109 7.33 -30.12 -15.37
N MET A 110 8.41 -29.34 -15.29
CA MET A 110 9.31 -29.12 -16.43
C MET A 110 10.08 -30.39 -16.80
N ARG A 111 10.55 -31.16 -15.80
CA ARG A 111 11.33 -32.39 -16.02
C ARG A 111 10.50 -33.57 -16.51
N SER A 112 9.21 -33.61 -16.23
CA SER A 112 8.30 -34.66 -16.73
C SER A 112 7.89 -34.48 -18.20
N GLY A 113 8.28 -33.37 -18.83
CA GLY A 113 7.93 -33.06 -20.22
C GLY A 113 6.58 -32.37 -20.39
N GLU A 114 5.89 -32.03 -19.31
CA GLU A 114 4.55 -31.42 -19.32
C GLU A 114 4.62 -29.89 -19.53
N GLN A 115 5.21 -29.47 -20.65
CA GLN A 115 5.55 -28.07 -20.92
C GLN A 115 4.36 -27.11 -20.87
N LYS A 116 3.18 -27.55 -21.33
CA LYS A 116 1.96 -26.72 -21.31
C LYS A 116 1.46 -26.51 -19.87
N VAL A 117 1.40 -27.58 -19.08
CA VAL A 117 0.96 -27.53 -17.68
C VAL A 117 1.95 -26.74 -16.83
N ALA A 118 3.25 -26.90 -17.04
CA ALA A 118 4.28 -26.12 -16.35
C ALA A 118 4.14 -24.62 -16.63
N ARG A 119 3.93 -24.23 -17.90
CA ARG A 119 3.77 -22.83 -18.28
C ARG A 119 2.53 -22.20 -17.63
N ASP A 120 1.39 -22.88 -17.70
CA ASP A 120 0.15 -22.35 -17.15
C ASP A 120 0.18 -22.30 -15.61
N TYR A 121 0.88 -23.24 -14.98
CA TYR A 121 1.15 -23.20 -13.54
C TYR A 121 1.95 -21.95 -13.14
N VAL A 122 3.02 -21.63 -13.88
CA VAL A 122 3.85 -20.43 -13.63
C VAL A 122 3.04 -19.15 -13.84
N ILE A 123 2.25 -19.06 -14.93
CA ILE A 123 1.39 -17.89 -15.19
C ILE A 123 0.33 -17.73 -14.09
N TYR A 124 -0.28 -18.82 -13.65
CA TYR A 124 -1.26 -18.80 -12.55
C TYR A 124 -0.62 -18.40 -11.21
N ARG A 125 0.59 -18.90 -10.91
CA ARG A 125 1.36 -18.50 -9.73
C ARG A 125 1.67 -17.00 -9.77
N GLU A 126 2.16 -16.50 -10.90
CA GLU A 126 2.54 -15.10 -11.09
C GLU A 126 1.32 -14.18 -10.97
N SER A 127 0.22 -14.49 -11.65
CA SER A 127 -1.04 -13.73 -11.52
C SER A 127 -1.59 -13.76 -10.08
N ARG A 128 -1.47 -14.87 -9.35
CA ARG A 128 -1.82 -14.95 -7.92
C ARG A 128 -0.79 -14.30 -7.00
N SER A 129 0.45 -14.11 -7.44
CA SER A 129 1.47 -13.33 -6.74
C SER A 129 1.13 -11.85 -6.89
N GLN A 130 0.86 -11.41 -8.12
CA GLN A 130 0.41 -10.06 -8.45
C GLN A 130 -0.91 -9.73 -7.77
N ALA A 131 -1.96 -10.54 -7.88
CA ALA A 131 -3.24 -10.34 -7.21
C ALA A 131 -3.13 -10.35 -5.67
N ARG A 132 -2.05 -10.92 -5.10
CA ARG A 132 -1.73 -10.78 -3.67
C ARG A 132 -0.90 -9.54 -3.39
N LYS A 133 -0.05 -9.05 -4.29
CA LYS A 133 0.54 -7.70 -4.19
C LYS A 133 -0.57 -6.64 -4.23
N THR A 134 -1.60 -6.84 -5.05
CA THR A 134 -2.79 -5.97 -5.11
C THR A 134 -3.79 -6.22 -3.98
N GLY A 135 -3.91 -7.48 -3.49
CA GLY A 135 -4.87 -7.88 -2.45
C GLY A 135 -4.31 -7.96 -1.02
N ALA A 136 -3.01 -7.71 -0.83
CA ALA A 136 -2.36 -7.60 0.49
C ALA A 136 -2.25 -6.14 0.95
N ALA A 137 -3.07 -5.26 0.38
CA ALA A 137 -3.15 -3.85 0.78
C ALA A 137 -3.57 -3.65 2.25
N ASP A 138 -4.06 -4.68 2.96
CA ASP A 138 -4.65 -4.53 4.30
C ASP A 138 -4.13 -5.50 5.38
N ILE A 139 -2.94 -6.08 5.24
CA ILE A 139 -2.30 -6.75 6.39
C ILE A 139 -1.11 -5.91 6.82
N ALA A 140 -1.35 -5.03 7.77
CA ALA A 140 -0.30 -4.34 8.52
C ALA A 140 0.76 -5.39 8.92
N GLN A 141 2.00 -5.20 8.45
CA GLN A 141 3.10 -6.06 8.85
C GLN A 141 3.76 -5.41 10.06
N PRO A 142 3.46 -5.83 11.29
CA PRO A 142 3.95 -5.13 12.47
C PRO A 142 5.47 -5.30 12.59
N HIS A 143 6.20 -4.19 12.80
CA HIS A 143 7.60 -4.26 13.20
C HIS A 143 7.70 -4.96 14.57
N PRO A 144 8.67 -5.88 14.78
CA PRO A 144 8.72 -6.71 15.99
C PRO A 144 8.98 -5.93 17.28
N SER A 145 9.56 -4.72 17.20
CA SER A 145 10.03 -3.99 18.38
C SER A 145 9.71 -2.49 18.42
N ILE A 146 9.30 -1.88 17.31
CA ILE A 146 9.07 -0.42 17.27
C ILE A 146 7.59 -0.19 17.31
N ARG A 147 7.13 0.49 18.36
CA ARG A 147 5.76 0.99 18.46
C ARG A 147 5.73 2.47 18.14
N VAL A 148 4.63 2.90 17.55
CA VAL A 148 4.39 4.27 17.12
C VAL A 148 3.23 4.84 17.92
N THR A 149 3.38 6.08 18.36
CA THR A 149 2.35 6.84 19.06
C THR A 149 1.54 7.63 18.04
N HIS A 150 0.24 7.39 17.98
CA HIS A 150 -0.70 8.12 17.14
C HIS A 150 -1.15 9.43 17.79
N LEU A 151 -1.79 10.32 17.02
CA LEU A 151 -2.28 11.63 17.50
C LEU A 151 -3.33 11.52 18.61
N ASP A 152 -4.09 10.42 18.65
CA ASP A 152 -5.08 10.14 19.69
C ASP A 152 -4.46 9.57 20.99
N GLY A 153 -3.12 9.44 21.03
CA GLY A 153 -2.36 8.87 22.15
C GLY A 153 -2.34 7.35 22.17
N THR A 154 -2.98 6.67 21.21
CA THR A 154 -2.89 5.22 21.09
C THR A 154 -1.51 4.81 20.59
N VAL A 155 -1.07 3.62 21.00
CA VAL A 155 0.23 3.06 20.62
C VAL A 155 -0.01 1.77 19.85
N ALA A 156 0.47 1.72 18.61
CA ALA A 156 0.38 0.54 17.75
C ALA A 156 1.76 0.15 17.23
N PRO A 157 1.98 -1.12 16.82
CA PRO A 157 3.21 -1.50 16.13
C PRO A 157 3.41 -0.69 14.84
N LEU A 158 4.65 -0.35 14.50
CA LEU A 158 4.96 0.28 13.21
C LEU A 158 4.50 -0.63 12.06
N ASP A 159 3.68 -0.10 11.18
CA ASP A 159 3.21 -0.82 9.99
C ASP A 159 4.28 -0.81 8.90
N MET A 160 5.02 -1.92 8.81
CA MET A 160 6.01 -2.14 7.75
C MET A 160 5.38 -2.33 6.38
N GLY A 161 4.14 -2.79 6.31
CA GLY A 161 3.40 -2.95 5.06
C GLY A 161 3.18 -1.58 4.42
N ARG A 162 2.58 -0.66 5.18
CA ARG A 162 2.39 0.73 4.74
C ARG A 162 3.72 1.42 4.41
N LEU A 163 4.73 1.27 5.27
CA LEU A 163 6.06 1.86 5.06
C LEU A 163 6.72 1.35 3.77
N ASN A 164 6.57 0.06 3.46
CA ASN A 164 7.06 -0.52 2.22
C ASN A 164 6.32 0.02 1.00
N THR A 165 4.99 0.14 1.07
CA THR A 165 4.16 0.69 0.00
C THR A 165 4.58 2.13 -0.33
N ILE A 166 4.63 3.03 0.66
CA ILE A 166 4.97 4.45 0.42
C ILE A 166 6.37 4.62 -0.18
N VAL A 167 7.36 3.84 0.27
CA VAL A 167 8.73 3.93 -0.27
C VAL A 167 8.79 3.36 -1.69
N THR A 168 8.10 2.25 -1.95
CA THR A 168 8.06 1.63 -3.27
C THR A 168 7.43 2.56 -4.30
N GLU A 169 6.27 3.15 -3.98
CA GLU A 169 5.61 4.15 -4.83
C GLU A 169 6.47 5.41 -5.01
N ALA A 170 7.18 5.84 -3.97
CA ALA A 170 8.07 6.99 -4.07
C ALA A 170 9.25 6.73 -5.03
N CYS A 171 9.77 5.51 -5.07
CA CYS A 171 10.87 5.11 -5.96
C CYS A 171 10.43 4.74 -7.39
N GLU A 172 9.12 4.65 -7.67
CA GLU A 172 8.61 4.16 -8.95
C GLU A 172 9.08 5.01 -10.15
N GLY A 173 9.54 4.34 -11.21
CA GLY A 173 9.94 4.97 -12.46
C GLY A 173 11.23 5.83 -12.39
N LEU A 174 11.99 5.74 -11.29
CA LEU A 174 13.24 6.47 -11.11
C LEU A 174 14.45 5.52 -11.21
N ALA A 175 15.49 5.95 -11.92
CA ALA A 175 16.73 5.20 -12.02
C ALA A 175 17.66 5.48 -10.83
N GLU A 176 18.52 4.51 -10.49
CA GLU A 176 19.58 4.64 -9.48
C GLU A 176 19.09 5.03 -8.07
N VAL A 177 17.82 4.75 -7.76
CA VAL A 177 17.27 4.89 -6.40
C VAL A 177 17.04 3.54 -5.73
N ASP A 178 17.29 3.47 -4.44
CA ASP A 178 17.19 2.26 -3.62
C ASP A 178 16.25 2.51 -2.44
N GLY A 179 15.04 1.96 -2.54
CA GLY A 179 14.04 2.05 -1.48
C GLY A 179 14.43 1.28 -0.22
N GLU A 180 15.12 0.14 -0.34
CA GLU A 180 15.56 -0.65 0.82
C GLU A 180 16.59 0.12 1.64
N LEU A 181 17.49 0.86 0.97
CA LEU A 181 18.44 1.74 1.62
C LEU A 181 17.73 2.82 2.46
N ILE A 182 16.72 3.50 1.90
CA ILE A 182 15.94 4.51 2.62
C ILE A 182 15.28 3.88 3.85
N GLN A 183 14.63 2.73 3.70
CA GLN A 183 13.96 2.07 4.82
C GLN A 183 14.94 1.68 5.91
N LYS A 184 16.05 1.04 5.55
CA LYS A 184 17.07 0.59 6.49
C LYS A 184 17.68 1.75 7.27
N GLU A 185 18.03 2.84 6.61
CA GLU A 185 18.58 4.03 7.28
C GLU A 185 17.52 4.74 8.13
N THR A 186 16.27 4.76 7.69
CA THR A 186 15.16 5.31 8.48
C THR A 186 14.95 4.53 9.77
N LEU A 187 14.83 3.20 9.69
CA LEU A 187 14.59 2.33 10.85
C LEU A 187 15.69 2.44 11.91
N LYS A 188 16.95 2.67 11.51
CA LYS A 188 18.06 2.89 12.46
C LYS A 188 17.90 4.15 13.30
N ASN A 189 17.20 5.15 12.78
CA ASN A 189 16.99 6.44 13.43
C ASN A 189 15.69 6.50 14.26
N LEU A 190 14.85 5.46 14.17
CA LEU A 190 13.62 5.36 14.96
C LEU A 190 13.89 4.73 16.33
N TYR A 191 13.14 5.17 17.33
CA TYR A 191 13.12 4.62 18.68
C TYR A 191 11.70 4.14 19.03
N ASP A 192 11.58 3.27 20.02
CA ASP A 192 10.27 2.77 20.47
C ASP A 192 9.45 3.90 21.13
N GLY A 193 8.19 4.04 20.71
CA GLY A 193 7.28 5.11 21.14
C GLY A 193 7.36 6.39 20.32
N VAL A 194 8.12 6.41 19.22
CA VAL A 194 8.19 7.55 18.28
C VAL A 194 6.80 7.96 17.78
N ALA A 195 6.56 9.26 17.57
CA ALA A 195 5.29 9.72 17.02
C ALA A 195 5.16 9.36 15.53
N GLN A 196 3.94 9.08 15.06
CA GLN A 196 3.71 8.74 13.65
C GLN A 196 4.17 9.84 12.68
N SER A 197 4.01 11.12 13.07
CA SER A 197 4.51 12.27 12.32
C SER A 197 6.03 12.28 12.18
N ASP A 198 6.73 11.82 13.21
CA ASP A 198 8.19 11.80 13.25
C ASP A 198 8.74 10.65 12.41
N VAL A 199 8.01 9.54 12.31
CA VAL A 199 8.33 8.44 11.37
C VAL A 199 8.37 8.97 9.94
N SER A 200 7.30 9.63 9.48
CA SER A 200 7.27 10.19 8.13
C SER A 200 8.34 11.26 7.91
N THR A 201 8.60 12.10 8.91
CA THR A 201 9.67 13.11 8.86
C THR A 201 11.05 12.45 8.73
N ALA A 202 11.30 11.35 9.45
CA ALA A 202 12.54 10.60 9.36
C ALA A 202 12.76 9.98 7.96
N LEU A 203 11.69 9.50 7.30
CA LEU A 203 11.76 9.03 5.91
C LEU A 203 12.20 10.17 4.97
N VAL A 204 11.55 11.33 5.05
CA VAL A 204 11.86 12.49 4.20
C VAL A 204 13.30 12.96 4.43
N MET A 205 13.74 13.07 5.69
CA MET A 205 15.12 13.49 6.01
C MET A 205 16.16 12.49 5.50
N THR A 206 15.90 11.20 5.65
CA THR A 206 16.79 10.14 5.16
C THR A 206 16.92 10.21 3.63
N ALA A 207 15.81 10.26 2.91
CA ALA A 207 15.81 10.38 1.45
C ALA A 207 16.51 11.65 0.96
N ARG A 208 16.31 12.78 1.66
CA ARG A 208 16.92 14.07 1.32
C ARG A 208 18.45 14.03 1.34
N THR A 209 19.05 13.31 2.29
CA THR A 209 20.53 13.22 2.37
C THR A 209 21.14 12.45 1.21
N LEU A 210 20.37 11.58 0.54
CA LEU A 210 20.81 10.82 -0.62
C LEU A 210 20.84 11.65 -1.92
N VAL A 211 20.21 12.83 -1.93
CA VAL A 211 20.18 13.75 -3.09
C VAL A 211 21.59 14.22 -3.48
N GLU A 212 22.50 14.34 -2.52
CA GLU A 212 23.89 14.72 -2.78
C GLU A 212 24.65 13.66 -3.60
N ARG A 213 24.21 12.39 -3.55
CA ARG A 213 24.82 11.28 -4.29
C ARG A 213 24.12 11.02 -5.61
N GLU A 214 22.79 11.07 -5.61
CA GLU A 214 21.97 10.82 -6.79
C GLU A 214 20.78 11.81 -6.82
N PRO A 215 20.68 12.69 -7.84
CA PRO A 215 19.64 13.73 -7.90
C PRO A 215 18.20 13.18 -7.94
N ASN A 216 17.98 11.96 -8.43
CA ASN A 216 16.63 11.38 -8.49
C ASN A 216 15.98 11.20 -7.10
N TYR A 217 16.77 11.13 -6.03
CA TYR A 217 16.22 11.15 -4.67
C TYR A 217 15.48 12.45 -4.34
N SER A 218 15.64 13.53 -5.11
CA SER A 218 14.85 14.77 -4.95
C SER A 218 13.37 14.52 -5.23
N TYR A 219 13.05 13.70 -6.23
CA TYR A 219 11.69 13.27 -6.53
C TYR A 219 11.17 12.31 -5.46
N VAL A 220 11.98 11.32 -5.06
CA VAL A 220 11.61 10.40 -3.96
C VAL A 220 11.27 11.17 -2.69
N THR A 221 12.09 12.15 -2.32
CA THR A 221 11.89 12.99 -1.13
C THR A 221 10.59 13.80 -1.24
N ALA A 222 10.28 14.36 -2.43
CA ALA A 222 9.00 15.05 -2.65
C ALA A 222 7.80 14.12 -2.52
N ARG A 223 7.89 12.91 -3.08
CA ARG A 223 6.82 11.91 -3.04
C ARG A 223 6.55 11.39 -1.63
N LEU A 224 7.60 11.24 -0.82
CA LEU A 224 7.48 10.92 0.61
C LEU A 224 6.87 12.07 1.40
N LEU A 225 7.27 13.32 1.13
CA LEU A 225 6.64 14.50 1.73
C LEU A 225 5.14 14.58 1.37
N MET A 226 4.78 14.18 0.15
CA MET A 226 3.40 14.17 -0.31
C MET A 226 2.48 13.27 0.54
N ASP A 227 3.01 12.20 1.15
CA ASP A 227 2.23 11.34 2.07
C ASP A 227 1.70 12.13 3.27
N ASN A 228 2.54 13.01 3.83
CA ASN A 228 2.16 13.90 4.93
C ASN A 228 1.12 14.93 4.47
N ILE A 229 1.36 15.56 3.32
CA ILE A 229 0.46 16.57 2.76
C ILE A 229 -0.92 15.98 2.48
N ARG A 230 -0.99 14.74 1.97
CA ARG A 230 -2.26 14.04 1.74
C ARG A 230 -2.98 13.72 3.04
N ALA A 231 -2.30 13.15 4.03
CA ALA A 231 -2.91 12.82 5.32
C ALA A 231 -3.44 14.09 6.02
N GLU A 232 -2.66 15.17 6.02
CA GLU A 232 -3.04 16.45 6.60
C GLU A 232 -4.23 17.07 5.85
N GLY A 233 -4.13 17.21 4.53
CA GLY A 233 -5.14 17.90 3.74
C GLY A 233 -6.46 17.13 3.64
N LEU A 234 -6.40 15.82 3.35
CA LEU A 234 -7.61 14.99 3.28
C LEU A 234 -8.26 14.82 4.65
N GLY A 235 -7.46 14.75 5.72
CA GLY A 235 -7.94 14.65 7.08
C GLY A 235 -8.70 15.90 7.49
N PHE A 236 -8.16 17.08 7.20
CA PHE A 236 -8.84 18.36 7.44
C PHE A 236 -10.14 18.50 6.65
N LEU A 237 -10.17 18.02 5.41
CA LEU A 237 -11.36 18.04 4.56
C LEU A 237 -12.40 16.97 4.92
N GLY A 238 -12.09 16.05 5.83
CA GLY A 238 -12.98 14.94 6.19
C GLY A 238 -13.19 13.92 5.06
N VAL A 239 -12.24 13.83 4.12
CA VAL A 239 -12.34 12.94 2.94
C VAL A 239 -11.72 11.58 3.24
N ALA A 240 -10.52 11.58 3.85
CA ALA A 240 -9.80 10.37 4.26
C ALA A 240 -8.79 10.73 5.35
N THR A 241 -8.45 9.81 6.25
CA THR A 241 -7.43 10.02 7.29
C THR A 241 -6.00 9.86 6.76
N SER A 242 -5.82 9.08 5.69
CA SER A 242 -4.57 8.91 4.97
C SER A 242 -4.85 8.40 3.56
N ALA A 243 -3.94 8.64 2.63
CA ALA A 243 -4.02 8.10 1.27
C ALA A 243 -2.62 7.91 0.67
N THR A 244 -2.44 6.81 -0.06
CA THR A 244 -1.29 6.51 -0.91
C THR A 244 -1.34 7.29 -2.22
N HIS A 245 -0.32 7.18 -3.07
CA HIS A 245 -0.28 7.91 -4.33
C HIS A 245 -1.40 7.47 -5.28
N HIS A 246 -1.54 6.17 -5.51
CA HIS A 246 -2.50 5.64 -6.48
C HIS A 246 -3.96 5.83 -6.04
N GLU A 247 -4.25 5.83 -4.74
CA GLU A 247 -5.60 6.14 -4.22
C GLU A 247 -6.06 7.56 -4.59
N MET A 248 -5.14 8.48 -4.88
CA MET A 248 -5.48 9.84 -5.31
C MET A 248 -6.16 9.90 -6.67
N SER A 249 -6.12 8.85 -7.49
CA SER A 249 -6.89 8.77 -8.72
C SER A 249 -8.39 8.96 -8.50
N GLU A 250 -8.89 8.54 -7.34
CA GLU A 250 -10.29 8.69 -6.95
C GLU A 250 -10.49 9.82 -5.94
N LEU A 251 -9.53 10.05 -5.05
CA LEU A 251 -9.70 10.99 -3.94
C LEU A 251 -9.59 12.45 -4.37
N TYR A 252 -8.85 12.80 -5.43
CA TYR A 252 -8.78 14.19 -5.89
C TYR A 252 -10.15 14.74 -6.31
N ALA A 253 -10.95 13.93 -7.01
CA ALA A 253 -12.29 14.31 -7.45
C ALA A 253 -13.25 14.55 -6.26
N LYS A 254 -13.03 13.86 -5.13
CA LYS A 254 -13.78 14.05 -3.87
C LYS A 254 -13.23 15.22 -3.06
N ALA A 255 -11.92 15.44 -3.09
CA ALA A 255 -11.24 16.49 -2.33
C ALA A 255 -11.52 17.89 -2.89
N LEU A 256 -11.60 18.07 -4.21
CA LEU A 256 -11.87 19.38 -4.82
C LEU A 256 -13.17 20.04 -4.31
N PRO A 257 -14.35 19.41 -4.35
CA PRO A 257 -15.57 20.04 -3.85
C PRO A 257 -15.53 20.30 -2.33
N ALA A 258 -14.94 19.39 -1.54
CA ALA A 258 -14.76 19.60 -0.11
C ALA A 258 -13.84 20.80 0.18
N TYR A 259 -12.76 20.93 -0.58
CA TYR A 259 -11.81 22.04 -0.51
C TYR A 259 -12.47 23.38 -0.84
N ILE A 260 -13.23 23.45 -1.94
CA ILE A 260 -13.94 24.69 -2.32
C ILE A 260 -14.95 25.07 -1.23
N ALA A 261 -15.73 24.12 -0.73
CA ALA A 261 -16.71 24.37 0.33
C ALA A 261 -16.06 24.90 1.61
N LYS A 262 -15.00 24.23 2.09
CA LYS A 262 -14.26 24.65 3.29
C LYS A 262 -13.53 25.96 3.12
N GLY A 263 -12.92 26.19 1.95
CA GLY A 263 -12.24 27.44 1.65
C GLY A 263 -13.20 28.63 1.58
N ILE A 264 -14.43 28.44 1.09
CA ILE A 264 -15.48 29.47 1.13
C ILE A 264 -16.01 29.68 2.56
N GLU A 265 -16.25 28.59 3.31
CA GLU A 265 -16.68 28.64 4.72
C GLU A 265 -15.73 29.49 5.58
N PHE A 266 -14.42 29.39 5.33
CA PHE A 266 -13.40 30.15 6.05
C PHE A 266 -13.02 31.49 5.40
N GLU A 267 -13.74 31.93 4.37
CA GLU A 267 -13.46 33.19 3.65
C GLU A 267 -12.04 33.25 3.05
N LEU A 268 -11.47 32.10 2.72
CA LEU A 268 -10.16 31.99 2.06
C LEU A 268 -10.31 31.95 0.53
N LEU A 269 -11.47 31.48 0.04
CA LEU A 269 -11.79 31.35 -1.37
C LEU A 269 -12.95 32.23 -1.80
N ASN A 270 -12.94 32.64 -3.06
CA ASN A 270 -14.04 33.38 -3.66
C ASN A 270 -15.26 32.45 -3.86
N PRO A 271 -16.46 32.81 -3.36
CA PRO A 271 -17.68 32.03 -3.54
C PRO A 271 -18.04 31.73 -5.00
N VAL A 272 -17.60 32.55 -5.95
CA VAL A 272 -17.81 32.31 -7.39
C VAL A 272 -17.23 30.98 -7.85
N LEU A 273 -16.19 30.45 -7.19
CA LEU A 273 -15.62 29.15 -7.52
C LEU A 273 -16.61 28.00 -7.38
N ALA A 274 -17.62 28.12 -6.50
CA ALA A 274 -18.68 27.13 -6.35
C ALA A 274 -19.67 27.10 -7.53
N SER A 275 -19.62 28.09 -8.44
CA SER A 275 -20.48 28.12 -9.64
C SER A 275 -19.99 27.22 -10.79
N PHE A 276 -18.76 26.71 -10.70
CA PHE A 276 -18.21 25.77 -11.67
C PHE A 276 -18.79 24.36 -11.49
N ASP A 277 -18.78 23.56 -12.56
CA ASP A 277 -19.00 22.11 -12.47
C ASP A 277 -17.80 21.40 -11.83
N LEU A 278 -17.81 21.32 -10.49
CA LEU A 278 -16.73 20.71 -9.71
C LEU A 278 -16.58 19.19 -9.94
N GLU A 279 -17.63 18.50 -10.40
CA GLU A 279 -17.54 17.08 -10.75
C GLU A 279 -16.72 16.91 -12.03
N LYS A 280 -17.01 17.72 -13.06
CA LYS A 280 -16.26 17.74 -14.31
C LYS A 280 -14.80 18.14 -14.09
N LEU A 281 -14.55 19.18 -13.28
CA LEU A 281 -13.19 19.61 -12.94
C LEU A 281 -12.44 18.57 -12.09
N GLY A 282 -13.11 17.94 -11.13
CA GLY A 282 -12.53 16.88 -10.31
C GLY A 282 -12.05 15.69 -11.15
N LYS A 283 -12.81 15.31 -12.18
CA LYS A 283 -12.42 14.25 -13.15
C LYS A 283 -11.26 14.66 -14.07
N ALA A 284 -11.05 15.97 -14.27
CA ALA A 284 -9.95 16.47 -15.09
C ALA A 284 -8.61 16.51 -14.36
N ILE A 285 -8.61 16.40 -13.02
CA ILE A 285 -7.38 16.35 -12.22
C ILE A 285 -6.60 15.07 -12.53
N ASN A 286 -5.30 15.22 -12.80
CA ASN A 286 -4.40 14.12 -13.03
C ASN A 286 -3.41 13.97 -11.85
N HIS A 287 -3.66 12.96 -11.03
CA HIS A 287 -2.86 12.66 -9.84
C HIS A 287 -1.39 12.31 -10.14
N GLU A 288 -1.07 11.73 -11.29
CA GLU A 288 0.30 11.36 -11.70
C GLU A 288 1.23 12.58 -11.76
N ARG A 289 0.69 13.79 -11.91
CA ARG A 289 1.47 15.03 -11.95
C ARG A 289 2.10 15.39 -10.60
N ASP A 290 1.64 14.79 -9.50
CA ASP A 290 2.31 14.89 -8.20
C ASP A 290 3.74 14.30 -8.26
N GLN A 291 3.97 13.31 -9.13
CA GLN A 291 5.27 12.64 -9.28
C GLN A 291 6.34 13.51 -9.96
N GLN A 292 5.94 14.65 -10.56
CA GLN A 292 6.82 15.58 -11.27
C GLN A 292 7.56 16.53 -10.33
N PHE A 293 7.09 16.67 -9.08
CA PHE A 293 7.67 17.61 -8.15
C PHE A 293 9.07 17.19 -7.70
N THR A 294 10.00 18.14 -7.73
CA THR A 294 11.23 18.07 -6.93
C THR A 294 10.94 18.48 -5.49
N TYR A 295 11.79 18.05 -4.55
CA TYR A 295 11.58 18.36 -3.13
C TYR A 295 11.50 19.87 -2.87
N LEU A 296 12.43 20.64 -3.42
CA LEU A 296 12.43 22.11 -3.25
C LEU A 296 11.16 22.77 -3.83
N GLY A 297 10.68 22.26 -4.97
CA GLY A 297 9.47 22.76 -5.62
C GLY A 297 8.23 22.54 -4.74
N LEU A 298 8.04 21.31 -4.26
CA LEU A 298 6.91 20.97 -3.39
C LEU A 298 6.98 21.70 -2.05
N GLN A 299 8.16 21.72 -1.42
CA GLN A 299 8.39 22.42 -0.16
C GLN A 299 8.07 23.91 -0.30
N THR A 300 8.47 24.54 -1.41
CA THR A 300 8.17 25.95 -1.68
C THR A 300 6.67 26.22 -1.74
N LEU A 301 5.91 25.36 -2.43
CA LEU A 301 4.46 25.48 -2.51
C LEU A 301 3.80 25.27 -1.15
N TYR A 302 4.21 24.23 -0.43
CA TYR A 302 3.68 23.90 0.90
C TYR A 302 3.90 25.02 1.93
N ASP A 303 5.12 25.58 1.97
CA ASP A 303 5.47 26.59 2.96
C ASP A 303 4.79 27.94 2.70
N ARG A 304 4.57 28.30 1.42
CA ARG A 304 4.22 29.69 1.04
C ARG A 304 2.95 29.85 0.21
N TYR A 305 2.48 28.84 -0.51
CA TYR A 305 1.42 29.00 -1.51
C TYR A 305 0.15 28.23 -1.17
N PHE A 306 0.27 27.06 -0.55
CA PHE A 306 -0.89 26.26 -0.17
C PHE A 306 -1.71 26.97 0.89
N ILE A 307 -3.02 27.07 0.62
CA ILE A 307 -3.97 27.66 1.55
C ILE A 307 -4.03 26.80 2.82
N HIS A 308 -4.02 27.48 3.96
CA HIS A 308 -4.02 26.86 5.27
C HIS A 308 -4.93 27.59 6.25
N LYS A 309 -5.39 26.87 7.27
CA LYS A 309 -6.13 27.42 8.40
C LYS A 309 -5.51 26.87 9.69
N ASP A 310 -5.25 27.76 10.65
CA ASP A 310 -4.66 27.41 11.96
C ASP A 310 -3.37 26.57 11.86
N GLY A 311 -2.56 26.86 10.84
CA GLY A 311 -1.31 26.15 10.56
C GLY A 311 -1.46 24.86 9.75
N ILE A 312 -2.68 24.37 9.51
CA ILE A 312 -2.96 23.14 8.75
C ILE A 312 -3.22 23.47 7.28
N ARG A 313 -2.41 22.92 6.38
CA ARG A 313 -2.55 23.05 4.93
C ARG A 313 -3.59 22.04 4.46
N PHE A 314 -4.70 22.55 3.96
CA PHE A 314 -5.80 21.71 3.45
C PHE A 314 -5.90 21.74 1.91
N GLU A 315 -4.94 22.39 1.26
CA GLU A 315 -4.82 22.43 -0.19
C GLU A 315 -3.77 21.42 -0.68
N LEU A 316 -4.20 20.52 -1.56
CA LEU A 316 -3.33 19.55 -2.23
C LEU A 316 -2.75 20.13 -3.54
N PRO A 317 -1.60 19.65 -4.05
CA PRO A 317 -0.92 20.28 -5.19
C PRO A 317 -1.77 20.38 -6.47
N GLN A 318 -2.50 19.33 -6.84
CA GLN A 318 -3.36 19.41 -8.03
C GLN A 318 -4.58 20.30 -7.81
N VAL A 319 -5.09 20.35 -6.57
CA VAL A 319 -6.18 21.26 -6.19
C VAL A 319 -5.70 22.71 -6.23
N PHE A 320 -4.45 22.99 -5.84
CA PHE A 320 -3.81 24.29 -5.97
C PHE A 320 -3.78 24.76 -7.42
N PHE A 321 -3.29 23.95 -8.34
CA PHE A 321 -3.29 24.33 -9.76
C PHE A 321 -4.72 24.49 -10.31
N MET A 322 -5.65 23.64 -9.89
CA MET A 322 -7.06 23.76 -10.28
C MET A 322 -7.68 25.06 -9.76
N ARG A 323 -7.43 25.46 -8.50
CA ARG A 323 -7.90 26.74 -7.96
C ARG A 323 -7.38 27.91 -8.78
N VAL A 324 -6.07 27.94 -9.07
CA VAL A 324 -5.48 29.03 -9.85
C VAL A 324 -6.12 29.09 -11.23
N ALA A 325 -6.29 27.93 -11.89
CA ALA A 325 -6.93 27.82 -13.19
C ALA A 325 -8.40 28.31 -13.18
N MET A 326 -9.19 27.88 -12.20
CA MET A 326 -10.57 28.34 -12.01
C MET A 326 -10.62 29.85 -11.74
N GLY A 327 -9.71 30.35 -10.90
CA GLY A 327 -9.59 31.77 -10.56
C GLY A 327 -9.30 32.65 -11.78
N LEU A 328 -8.56 32.14 -12.76
CA LEU A 328 -8.29 32.82 -14.04
C LEU A 328 -9.47 32.73 -15.03
N ALA A 329 -10.29 31.67 -14.93
CA ALA A 329 -11.39 31.39 -15.84
C ALA A 329 -12.77 31.93 -15.37
N ILE A 330 -12.85 32.64 -14.25
CA ILE A 330 -14.12 33.07 -13.63
C ILE A 330 -15.03 33.90 -14.56
N GLU A 331 -14.45 34.66 -15.48
CA GLU A 331 -15.14 35.55 -16.43
C GLU A 331 -15.18 34.98 -17.86
N GLU A 332 -14.67 33.77 -18.07
CA GLU A 332 -14.70 33.11 -19.37
C GLU A 332 -16.12 32.64 -19.73
N LYS A 333 -16.42 32.60 -21.03
CA LYS A 333 -17.73 32.12 -21.52
C LYS A 333 -17.92 30.62 -21.29
N GLN A 334 -16.85 29.86 -21.45
CA GLN A 334 -16.77 28.40 -21.28
C GLN A 334 -15.81 28.13 -20.12
N LYS A 335 -16.31 28.32 -18.90
CA LYS A 335 -15.50 28.38 -17.69
C LYS A 335 -14.77 27.07 -17.43
N GLU A 336 -15.47 25.95 -17.54
CA GLU A 336 -14.91 24.62 -17.30
C GLU A 336 -13.84 24.27 -18.32
N GLU A 337 -14.10 24.49 -19.61
CA GLU A 337 -13.13 24.20 -20.67
C GLU A 337 -11.84 25.00 -20.49
N ARG A 338 -11.96 26.29 -20.16
CA ARG A 338 -10.80 27.17 -19.91
C ARG A 338 -10.07 26.83 -18.62
N ALA A 339 -10.79 26.50 -17.55
CA ALA A 339 -10.16 26.03 -16.32
C ALA A 339 -9.37 24.74 -16.55
N ILE A 340 -9.91 23.78 -17.30
CA ILE A 340 -9.21 22.53 -17.62
C ILE A 340 -7.96 22.79 -18.48
N GLU A 341 -8.05 23.69 -19.47
CA GLU A 341 -6.91 24.09 -20.28
C GLU A 341 -5.80 24.74 -19.44
N PHE A 342 -6.15 25.71 -18.59
CA PHE A 342 -5.20 26.39 -17.71
C PHE A 342 -4.61 25.44 -16.66
N TYR A 343 -5.42 24.57 -16.07
CA TYR A 343 -4.96 23.53 -15.15
C TYR A 343 -3.92 22.63 -15.83
N ASN A 344 -4.21 22.19 -17.05
CA ASN A 344 -3.31 21.32 -17.79
C ASN A 344 -1.96 21.99 -18.06
N LEU A 345 -1.96 23.27 -18.41
CA LEU A 345 -0.75 24.03 -18.68
C LEU A 345 0.10 24.30 -17.42
N LEU A 346 -0.56 24.58 -16.29
CA LEU A 346 0.10 24.87 -15.01
C LEU A 346 0.66 23.61 -14.36
N SER A 347 -0.14 22.54 -14.29
CA SER A 347 0.25 21.32 -13.58
C SER A 347 1.20 20.41 -14.37
N SER A 348 1.38 20.62 -15.68
CA SER A 348 2.46 19.97 -16.46
C SER A 348 3.80 20.71 -16.37
N PHE A 349 3.82 21.87 -15.71
CA PHE A 349 4.95 22.81 -15.65
C PHE A 349 5.39 23.40 -17.00
N ASP A 350 4.58 23.26 -18.06
CA ASP A 350 4.86 23.88 -19.37
C ASP A 350 4.84 25.41 -19.29
N TYR A 351 4.03 25.96 -18.38
CA TYR A 351 4.05 27.38 -18.02
C TYR A 351 3.72 27.53 -16.53
N MET A 352 4.35 28.52 -15.89
CA MET A 352 4.06 28.88 -14.51
C MET A 352 3.69 30.35 -14.43
N ALA A 353 2.54 30.63 -13.83
CA ALA A 353 2.08 32.00 -13.62
C ALA A 353 2.97 32.75 -12.61
N SER A 354 2.90 34.07 -12.64
CA SER A 354 3.64 34.91 -11.68
C SER A 354 3.21 34.63 -10.23
N THR A 355 4.12 34.84 -9.27
CA THR A 355 3.85 34.69 -7.83
C THR A 355 2.53 35.32 -7.36
N PRO A 356 2.19 36.59 -7.70
CA PRO A 356 0.92 37.16 -7.25
C PRO A 356 -0.30 36.46 -7.86
N THR A 357 -0.18 35.91 -9.07
CA THR A 357 -1.25 35.10 -9.68
C THR A 357 -1.44 33.79 -8.94
N LEU A 358 -0.36 33.04 -8.69
CA LEU A 358 -0.40 31.78 -7.96
C LEU A 358 -0.98 31.94 -6.54
N PHE A 359 -0.67 33.06 -5.89
CA PHE A 359 -1.10 33.34 -4.52
C PHE A 359 -2.58 33.75 -4.45
N ASN A 360 -3.03 34.66 -5.34
CA ASN A 360 -4.33 35.33 -5.20
C ASN A 360 -5.43 34.82 -6.15
N ALA A 361 -5.10 34.03 -7.17
CA ALA A 361 -6.12 33.51 -8.07
C ALA A 361 -7.09 32.58 -7.31
N GLY A 362 -8.39 32.88 -7.42
CA GLY A 362 -9.45 32.12 -6.75
C GLY A 362 -9.70 32.49 -5.29
N THR A 363 -8.96 33.45 -4.71
CA THR A 363 -9.19 33.95 -3.35
C THR A 363 -10.13 35.16 -3.35
N LEU A 364 -10.59 35.56 -2.16
CA LEU A 364 -11.22 36.87 -1.97
C LEU A 364 -10.22 37.99 -2.27
N ARG A 365 -10.70 39.11 -2.82
CA ARG A 365 -9.93 40.34 -3.04
C ARG A 365 -10.04 41.28 -1.86
#